data_AF-A0A0C9ZQT8-F1
#
_entry.id   AF-A0A0C9ZQT8-F1
#
_cell.length_a   1.000
_cell.length_b   1.000
_cell.length_c   1.000
_cell.angle_alpha   90.00
_cell.angle_beta   90.00
_cell.angle_gamma   90.00
#
_symmetry.space_group_name_H-M   'P 1'
#
loop_
_entity.id
_entity.type
_entity.pdbx_description
1 polymer ?
#
loop_
_entity_poly.entity_id
_entity_poly.type
_entity_poly.pdbx_seq_one_letter_code
_entity_poly.pdbx_strand_id
1 'polypeptide(L)'
;MPAEKRKPCNNPPPYNRKPKVAKVKDAPATSARPTIHASRKNLTLNDWLTVFAYIDSHPTLPQANVVDHFKTLPSGALIFTQSTLSRKLK
;
A
#
# COMPACT_ATOMS: atom_id res chain seq x y z
N MET A 1 42.46 16.78 -56.49
CA MET A 1 41.27 16.59 -55.62
C MET A 1 41.50 17.37 -54.33
N PRO A 2 40.72 18.42 -54.01
CA PRO A 2 40.89 19.13 -52.75
C PRO A 2 40.34 18.30 -51.59
N ALA A 3 41.09 18.19 -50.50
CA ALA A 3 40.68 17.47 -49.30
C ALA A 3 39.71 18.32 -48.47
N GLU A 4 38.47 17.86 -48.31
CA GLU A 4 37.46 18.52 -47.48
C GLU A 4 37.84 18.44 -46.00
N LYS A 5 38.08 19.60 -45.37
CA LYS A 5 38.29 19.70 -43.93
C LYS A 5 36.93 19.82 -43.23
N ARG A 6 36.64 18.91 -42.30
CA ARG A 6 35.42 18.93 -41.48
C ARG A 6 35.43 20.12 -40.50
N LYS A 7 34.27 20.74 -40.31
CA LYS A 7 34.11 21.85 -39.35
C LYS A 7 34.33 21.33 -37.92
N PRO A 8 34.97 22.12 -37.03
CA PRO A 8 35.11 21.77 -35.62
C PRO A 8 33.73 21.61 -34.97
N CYS A 9 33.52 20.50 -34.26
CA CYS A 9 32.30 20.28 -33.48
C CYS A 9 32.47 20.91 -32.09
N ASN A 10 31.54 21.78 -31.70
CA ASN A 10 31.54 22.35 -30.35
C ASN A 10 31.07 21.32 -29.32
N ASN A 11 31.83 21.16 -28.25
CA ASN A 11 31.43 20.34 -27.12
C ASN A 11 30.29 21.01 -26.35
N PRO A 12 29.31 20.24 -25.82
CA PRO A 12 28.25 20.80 -25.01
C PRO A 12 28.80 21.39 -23.71
N PRO A 13 28.12 22.40 -23.13
CA PRO A 13 28.54 22.99 -21.88
C PRO A 13 28.50 21.97 -20.73
N PRO A 14 29.37 22.12 -19.72
CA PRO A 14 29.40 21.22 -18.57
C PRO A 14 28.07 21.23 -17.82
N TYR A 15 27.59 20.05 -17.43
CA TYR A 15 26.32 19.88 -16.75
C TYR A 15 26.36 20.46 -15.33
N ASN A 16 25.39 21.30 -15.00
CA ASN A 16 25.30 21.91 -13.68
C ASN A 16 24.76 20.90 -12.66
N ARG A 17 25.67 20.18 -11.96
CA ARG A 17 25.30 19.18 -10.93
C ARG A 17 25.07 19.86 -9.59
N LYS A 18 23.90 19.64 -8.98
CA LYS A 18 23.65 20.06 -7.60
C LYS A 18 24.56 19.28 -6.64
N PRO A 19 25.16 19.94 -5.63
CA PRO A 19 25.99 19.27 -4.64
C PRO A 19 25.17 18.24 -3.84
N LYS A 20 25.76 17.07 -3.62
CA LYS A 20 25.12 15.96 -2.91
C LYS A 20 25.11 16.28 -1.42
N VAL A 21 23.93 16.40 -0.83
CA VAL A 21 23.77 16.60 0.61
C VAL A 21 24.26 15.34 1.34
N ALA A 22 25.11 15.53 2.36
CA ALA A 22 25.60 14.44 3.19
C ALA A 22 24.42 13.82 3.97
N LYS A 23 24.24 12.51 3.85
CA LYS A 23 23.26 11.77 4.66
C LYS A 23 23.85 11.55 6.04
N VAL A 24 23.10 11.90 7.09
CA VAL A 24 23.39 11.50 8.47
C VAL A 24 23.43 9.96 8.50
N LYS A 25 24.59 9.40 8.88
CA LYS A 25 24.76 7.98 9.16
C LYS A 25 24.06 7.68 10.49
N ASP A 26 23.54 6.47 10.62
CA ASP A 26 22.93 5.88 11.82
C ASP A 26 21.39 5.85 11.89
N ALA A 27 20.75 5.60 10.74
CA ALA A 27 19.54 4.79 10.74
C ALA A 27 19.64 3.74 9.61
N PRO A 28 19.33 2.46 9.86
CA PRO A 28 19.17 1.49 8.78
C PRO A 28 18.11 2.01 7.82
N ALA A 29 18.41 1.96 6.53
CA ALA A 29 17.48 2.37 5.48
C ALA A 29 16.33 1.35 5.39
N THR A 30 15.37 1.46 6.29
CA THR A 30 14.17 0.64 6.27
C THR A 30 13.28 1.14 5.15
N SER A 31 13.16 0.37 4.07
CA SER A 31 12.21 0.63 2.98
C SER A 31 10.75 0.34 3.38
N ALA A 32 10.52 -0.16 4.59
CA ALA A 32 9.20 -0.47 5.08
C ALA A 32 8.41 0.83 5.20
N ARG A 33 7.42 0.99 4.33
CA ARG A 33 6.43 2.05 4.47
C ARG A 33 5.60 1.74 5.71
N PRO A 34 5.33 2.72 6.57
CA PRO A 34 4.33 2.52 7.61
C PRO A 34 3.03 2.09 6.93
N THR A 35 2.41 1.04 7.46
CA THR A 35 1.08 0.64 7.00
C THR A 35 0.13 1.74 7.45
N ILE A 36 -0.08 2.74 6.60
CA ILE A 36 -1.12 3.72 6.81
C ILE A 36 -2.40 2.89 6.86
N HIS A 37 -3.01 2.78 8.04
CA HIS A 37 -4.35 2.22 8.22
C HIS A 37 -5.37 3.19 7.62
N ALA A 38 -5.15 3.62 6.37
CA ALA A 38 -6.18 4.17 5.54
C ALA A 38 -7.24 3.08 5.49
N SER A 39 -8.48 3.44 5.83
CA SER A 39 -9.62 2.54 5.77
C SER A 39 -9.51 1.74 4.47
N ARG A 40 -9.17 0.45 4.60
CA ARG A 40 -8.86 -0.37 3.44
C ARG A 40 -10.19 -0.49 2.70
N LYS A 41 -10.33 0.26 1.59
CA LYS A 41 -11.54 0.24 0.77
C LYS A 41 -11.93 -1.17 0.35
N ASN A 42 -10.94 -2.06 0.28
CA ASN A 42 -11.11 -3.49 0.02
C ASN A 42 -10.50 -4.29 1.17
N LEU A 43 -11.32 -5.13 1.79
CA LEU A 43 -10.88 -6.16 2.74
C LEU A 43 -9.90 -7.11 2.05
N THR A 44 -8.80 -7.42 2.71
CA THR A 44 -7.82 -8.38 2.21
C THR A 44 -8.35 -9.81 2.40
N LEU A 45 -7.73 -10.78 1.71
CA LEU A 45 -8.04 -12.20 1.91
C LEU A 45 -7.91 -12.62 3.38
N ASN A 46 -6.86 -12.16 4.06
CA ASN A 46 -6.63 -12.43 5.47
C ASN A 46 -7.76 -11.90 6.36
N ASP A 47 -8.25 -10.70 6.05
CA ASP A 47 -9.37 -10.09 6.77
C ASP A 47 -10.63 -10.95 6.61
N TRP A 48 -10.91 -11.45 5.39
CA TRP A 48 -12.04 -12.35 5.15
C TRP A 48 -11.91 -13.69 5.87
N LEU A 49 -10.72 -14.30 5.90
CA LEU A 49 -10.48 -15.52 6.66
C LEU A 49 -10.77 -15.33 8.16
N THR A 50 -10.42 -14.15 8.69
CA THR A 50 -10.70 -13.80 10.09
C THR A 50 -12.19 -13.68 10.34
N VAL A 51 -12.93 -13.06 9.41
CA VAL A 51 -14.40 -12.95 9.49
C VAL A 51 -15.07 -14.32 9.42
N PHE A 52 -14.61 -15.22 8.53
CA PHE A 52 -15.17 -16.58 8.44
C PHE A 52 -14.91 -17.40 9.70
N ALA A 53 -13.67 -17.39 10.23
CA ALA A 53 -13.36 -18.08 11.48
C ALA A 53 -14.24 -17.60 12.65
N TYR A 54 -14.55 -16.31 12.71
CA TYR A 54 -15.44 -15.75 13.72
C TYR A 54 -16.90 -16.20 13.57
N ILE A 55 -17.38 -16.36 12.34
CA ILE A 55 -18.73 -16.87 12.06
C ILE A 55 -18.82 -18.35 12.45
N ASP A 56 -17.82 -19.14 12.08
CA ASP A 56 -17.78 -20.57 12.41
C ASP A 56 -17.75 -20.81 13.92
N SER A 57 -17.06 -19.95 14.68
CA SER A 57 -17.06 -20.03 16.15
C SER A 57 -18.35 -19.51 16.80
N HIS A 58 -19.20 -18.78 16.06
CA HIS A 58 -20.44 -18.18 16.58
C HIS A 58 -21.65 -18.42 15.66
N PRO A 59 -22.11 -19.67 15.49
CA PRO A 59 -23.16 -20.02 14.52
C PRO A 59 -24.53 -19.41 14.85
N THR A 60 -24.76 -18.99 16.09
CA THR A 60 -26.02 -18.39 16.55
C THR A 60 -26.04 -16.86 16.43
N LEU A 61 -24.91 -16.22 16.13
CA LEU A 61 -24.86 -14.77 16.03
C LEU A 61 -25.53 -14.31 14.73
N PRO A 62 -26.47 -13.35 14.82
CA PRO A 62 -27.02 -12.75 13.62
C PRO A 62 -25.91 -11.96 12.91
N GLN A 63 -25.95 -11.99 11.59
CA GLN A 63 -24.90 -11.44 10.75
C GLN A 63 -24.70 -9.92 10.95
N ALA A 64 -25.74 -9.19 11.37
CA ALA A 64 -25.63 -7.78 11.78
C ALA A 64 -24.67 -7.58 12.97
N ASN A 65 -24.72 -8.47 13.96
CA ASN A 65 -23.85 -8.41 15.13
C ASN A 65 -22.39 -8.72 14.76
N VAL A 66 -22.16 -9.58 13.77
CA VAL A 66 -20.83 -9.84 13.22
C VAL A 66 -20.26 -8.56 12.59
N VAL A 67 -21.05 -7.87 11.78
CA VAL A 67 -20.64 -6.60 11.16
C VAL A 67 -20.31 -5.55 12.23
N ASP A 68 -21.11 -5.44 13.29
CA ASP A 68 -20.87 -4.45 14.35
C ASP A 68 -19.65 -4.79 15.22
N HIS A 69 -19.39 -6.08 15.46
CA HIS A 69 -18.16 -6.53 16.12
C HIS A 69 -16.91 -6.05 15.36
N PHE A 70 -16.87 -6.27 14.04
CA PHE A 70 -15.71 -5.92 13.22
C PHE A 70 -15.53 -4.42 12.94
N LYS A 71 -16.59 -3.62 13.12
CA LYS A 71 -16.49 -2.15 13.10
C LYS A 71 -15.80 -1.57 14.33
N THR A 72 -15.95 -2.21 15.49
CA THR A 72 -15.44 -1.69 16.78
C THR A 72 -14.00 -2.10 17.06
N LEU A 73 -13.43 -3.03 16.27
CA LEU A 73 -12.07 -3.51 16.46
C LEU A 73 -11.02 -2.43 16.12
N PRO A 74 -10.09 -2.11 17.04
CA PRO A 74 -9.09 -1.06 16.87
C PRO A 74 -7.99 -1.44 15.87
N SER A 75 -7.79 -2.74 15.60
CA SER A 75 -6.86 -3.23 14.59
C SER A 75 -7.46 -3.08 13.19
N GLY A 76 -7.45 -1.86 12.65
CA GLY A 76 -7.91 -1.57 11.29
C GLY A 76 -9.37 -1.97 11.10
N ALA A 77 -10.29 -1.14 11.60
CA ALA A 77 -11.73 -1.33 11.48
C ALA A 77 -12.10 -1.90 10.09
N LEU A 78 -12.57 -3.15 10.06
CA LEU A 78 -12.95 -3.82 8.83
C LEU A 78 -14.30 -3.24 8.41
N ILE A 79 -14.28 -2.34 7.42
CA ILE A 79 -15.49 -1.68 6.95
C ILE A 79 -16.12 -2.54 5.86
N PHE A 80 -17.18 -3.26 6.21
CA PHE A 80 -18.04 -3.94 5.25
C PHE A 80 -19.50 -3.89 5.67
N THR A 81 -20.38 -4.05 4.70
CA THR A 81 -21.82 -4.08 4.93
C THR A 81 -22.32 -5.51 5.09
N GLN A 82 -23.43 -5.65 5.79
CA GLN A 82 -24.23 -6.87 5.87
C GLN A 82 -24.47 -7.51 4.49
N SER A 83 -24.78 -6.71 3.47
CA SER A 83 -24.99 -7.21 2.10
C SER A 83 -23.72 -7.78 1.47
N THR A 84 -22.55 -7.24 1.80
CA THR A 84 -21.26 -7.74 1.31
C THR A 84 -20.93 -9.09 1.94
N LEU A 85 -21.16 -9.23 3.25
CA LEU A 85 -20.95 -10.50 3.93
C LEU A 85 -21.95 -11.57 3.46
N SER A 86 -23.20 -11.20 3.16
CA SER A 86 -24.21 -12.15 2.64
C SER A 86 -23.82 -12.71 1.27
N ARG A 87 -23.24 -11.87 0.40
CA ARG A 87 -22.71 -12.32 -0.91
C ARG A 87 -21.47 -13.21 -0.78
N LYS A 88 -20.76 -13.17 0.35
CA LYS A 88 -19.57 -13.99 0.61
C LYS A 88 -19.91 -15.34 1.26
N LEU A 89 -21.08 -15.45 1.86
CA LEU A 89 -21.61 -16.67 2.47
C LEU A 89 -22.48 -17.51 1.51
N LYS A 90 -22.82 -16.96 0.33
CA LYS A 90 -23.49 -17.69 -0.76
C LYS A 90 -22.47 -18.36 -1.67
#